data_AF-A0A482WD98-F1
#
_entry.id   AF-A0A482WD98-F1
#
_cell.length_a   1.000
_cell.length_b   1.000
_cell.length_c   1.000
_cell.angle_alpha   90.00
_cell.angle_beta   90.00
_cell.angle_gamma   90.00
#
_symmetry.space_group_name_H-M   'P 1'
#
loop_
_entity.id
_entity.type
_entity.pdbx_description
1 polymer ?
#
loop_
_entity_poly.entity_id
_entity_poly.type
_entity_poly.pdbx_seq_one_letter_code
_entity_poly.pdbx_strand_id
1 'polypeptide(L)'
;MLFLVTLFPFCIAQSDVLSDEFINSINEAQSAWRAGRVWPKNMTDELLKRLSGSVDPNLYKHEYEDYVYQHPQFRLDIDLPNSFDARKKWPQCKAIGKARHQGLCDSCWAYAVASAFTDRFCIATNGTSDFEFSAEDILTCCGPQCLRDKKEMCGGGRVDKAWDFLVQRGGVSGGDYKSEEVK
;
A
#
# COMPACT_ATOMS: atom_id res chain seq x y z
N MET A 1 20.33 33.76 48.47
CA MET A 1 19.45 32.59 48.29
C MET A 1 19.63 32.11 46.86
N LEU A 2 20.36 31.00 46.64
CA LEU A 2 20.57 30.41 45.31
C LEU A 2 19.26 29.80 44.82
N PHE A 3 18.80 30.18 43.62
CA PHE A 3 17.74 29.46 42.93
C PHE A 3 18.33 28.21 42.27
N LEU A 4 18.01 27.03 42.82
CA LEU A 4 18.29 25.75 42.20
C LEU A 4 17.28 25.55 41.06
N VAL A 5 17.74 25.68 39.81
CA VAL A 5 16.95 25.29 38.64
C VAL A 5 17.12 23.78 38.48
N THR A 6 16.11 23.02 38.91
CA THR A 6 16.04 21.58 38.67
C THR A 6 15.66 21.33 37.21
N LEU A 7 16.65 21.02 36.38
CA LEU A 7 16.41 20.45 35.05
C LEU A 7 15.86 19.02 35.23
N PHE A 8 14.54 18.86 35.13
CA PHE A 8 13.97 17.53 34.95
C PHE A 8 14.35 17.05 33.53
N PRO A 9 15.15 15.99 33.38
CA PRO A 9 15.31 15.37 32.06
C PRO A 9 13.93 14.89 31.65
N PHE A 10 13.38 15.46 30.57
CA PHE A 10 12.27 14.86 29.87
C PHE A 10 12.76 13.51 29.36
N CYS A 11 12.52 12.46 30.13
CA CYS A 11 12.70 11.10 29.67
C CYS A 11 11.56 10.86 28.67
N ILE A 12 11.81 11.21 27.40
CA ILE A 12 10.99 10.70 26.31
C ILE A 12 11.32 9.22 26.26
N ALA A 13 10.53 8.40 26.94
CA ALA A 13 10.57 6.96 26.76
C ALA A 13 10.12 6.70 25.32
N GLN A 14 11.07 6.65 24.40
CA GLN A 14 10.82 6.19 23.04
C GLN A 14 10.49 4.71 23.16
N SER A 15 9.21 4.36 23.00
CA SER A 15 8.79 2.98 22.98
C SER A 15 9.46 2.29 21.80
N ASP A 16 10.30 1.30 22.07
CA ASP A 16 10.77 0.39 21.03
C ASP A 16 9.56 -0.43 20.54
N VAL A 17 9.00 0.01 19.41
CA VAL A 17 7.80 -0.57 18.78
C VAL A 17 8.03 -2.00 18.28
N LEU A 18 9.28 -2.48 18.28
CA LEU A 18 9.63 -3.86 17.94
C LEU A 18 10.07 -4.67 19.18
N SER A 19 10.01 -4.12 20.39
CA SER A 19 10.39 -4.86 21.60
C SER A 19 9.46 -6.05 21.87
N ASP A 20 10.01 -7.10 22.50
CA ASP A 20 9.19 -8.25 22.94
C ASP A 20 8.14 -7.81 23.99
N GLU A 21 8.46 -6.79 24.80
CA GLU A 21 7.54 -6.17 25.75
C GLU A 21 6.33 -5.53 25.05
N PHE A 22 6.55 -4.74 24.00
CA PHE A 22 5.47 -4.12 23.24
C PHE A 22 4.59 -5.17 22.52
N ILE A 23 5.19 -6.23 22.00
CA ILE A 23 4.44 -7.35 21.40
C ILE A 23 3.55 -8.03 22.44
N ASN A 24 4.07 -8.27 23.65
CA ASN A 24 3.31 -8.91 24.73
C ASN A 24 2.17 -8.02 25.22
N SER A 25 2.39 -6.72 25.40
CA SER A 25 1.33 -5.80 25.84
C SER A 25 0.15 -5.74 24.86
N ILE A 26 0.40 -5.84 23.55
CA ILE A 26 -0.66 -5.95 22.54
C ILE A 26 -1.44 -7.27 22.69
N ASN A 27 -0.74 -8.39 22.89
CA ASN A 27 -1.38 -9.70 23.05
C ASN A 27 -2.17 -9.83 24.36
N GLU A 28 -1.81 -9.06 25.39
CA GLU A 28 -2.57 -8.96 26.64
C GLU A 28 -3.81 -8.06 26.49
N ALA A 29 -3.70 -6.98 25.71
CA ALA A 29 -4.77 -6.02 25.52
C ALA A 29 -5.90 -6.50 24.58
N GLN A 30 -5.63 -7.45 23.69
CA GLN A 30 -6.63 -7.96 22.74
C GLN A 30 -6.38 -9.42 22.35
N SER A 31 -7.42 -10.10 21.83
CA SER A 31 -7.35 -11.51 21.40
C SER A 31 -7.87 -11.77 19.97
N ALA A 32 -8.19 -10.73 19.21
CA ALA A 32 -8.76 -10.84 17.85
C ALA A 32 -7.68 -11.22 16.81
N TRP A 33 -6.42 -10.90 17.09
CA TRP A 33 -5.26 -11.28 16.29
C TRP A 33 -4.06 -11.51 17.23
N ARG A 34 -3.01 -12.13 16.72
CA ARG A 34 -1.78 -12.38 17.50
C ARG A 34 -0.64 -11.50 16.98
N ALA A 35 -0.12 -10.63 17.83
CA ALA A 35 1.08 -9.87 17.55
C ALA A 35 2.31 -10.78 17.59
N GLY A 36 3.22 -10.56 16.66
CA GLY A 36 4.47 -11.31 16.55
C GLY A 36 5.53 -10.51 15.80
N ARG A 37 6.79 -10.91 15.99
CA ARG A 37 7.94 -10.26 15.35
C ARG A 37 7.99 -10.63 13.87
N VAL A 38 7.80 -9.63 13.01
CA VAL A 38 7.95 -9.78 11.54
C VAL A 38 9.31 -9.24 11.08
N TRP A 39 9.77 -8.13 11.67
CA TRP A 39 11.03 -7.47 11.29
C TRP A 39 12.21 -7.88 12.19
N PRO A 40 13.45 -7.92 11.64
CA PRO A 40 14.66 -8.10 12.42
C PRO A 40 14.81 -7.06 13.54
N LYS A 41 15.50 -7.43 14.64
CA LYS A 41 15.74 -6.53 15.78
C LYS A 41 16.57 -5.29 15.44
N ASN A 42 17.35 -5.33 14.35
CA ASN A 42 18.16 -4.21 13.88
C ASN A 42 17.44 -3.31 12.87
N MET A 43 16.15 -3.54 12.62
CA MET A 43 15.33 -2.65 11.80
C MET A 43 15.19 -1.28 12.47
N THR A 44 15.43 -0.21 11.74
CA THR A 44 15.33 1.16 12.28
C THR A 44 13.95 1.75 12.05
N ASP A 45 13.54 2.69 12.90
CA ASP A 45 12.31 3.47 12.70
C ASP A 45 12.27 4.16 11.34
N GLU A 46 13.42 4.62 10.85
CA GLU A 46 13.54 5.23 9.52
C GLU A 46 13.16 4.23 8.42
N LEU A 47 13.72 3.02 8.46
CA LEU A 47 13.40 1.98 7.49
C LEU A 47 11.93 1.52 7.59
N LEU A 48 11.36 1.50 8.80
CA LEU A 48 9.94 1.18 8.98
C LEU A 48 9.04 2.25 8.37
N LYS A 49 9.38 3.53 8.54
CA LYS A 49 8.64 4.64 7.93
C LYS A 49 8.64 4.56 6.41
N ARG A 50 9.71 4.02 5.80
CA ARG A 50 9.80 3.81 4.35
C ARG A 50 8.80 2.79 3.78
N LEU A 51 8.10 2.05 4.63
CA LEU A 51 7.08 1.08 4.21
C LEU A 51 5.70 1.72 4.04
N SER A 52 5.49 2.97 4.49
CA SER A 52 4.18 3.65 4.52
C SER A 52 4.15 4.87 3.60
N GLY A 53 4.08 4.63 2.29
CA GLY A 53 4.21 5.66 1.26
C GLY A 53 2.92 6.29 0.74
N SER A 54 1.74 5.75 1.07
CA SER A 54 0.49 6.26 0.51
C SER A 54 0.08 7.57 1.18
N VAL A 55 -0.30 8.57 0.38
CA VAL A 55 -0.89 9.82 0.86
C VAL A 55 -2.33 9.58 1.31
N ASP A 56 -2.68 10.07 2.49
CA ASP A 56 -4.05 9.98 3.04
C ASP A 56 -5.07 10.59 2.06
N PRO A 57 -6.07 9.82 1.59
CA PRO A 57 -7.11 10.31 0.69
C PRO A 57 -7.94 11.46 1.23
N ASN A 58 -8.02 11.63 2.56
CA ASN A 58 -8.71 12.78 3.14
C ASN A 58 -8.06 14.12 2.76
N LEU A 59 -6.75 14.13 2.48
CA LEU A 59 -6.01 15.36 2.13
C LEU A 59 -6.40 15.90 0.75
N TYR A 60 -6.86 15.03 -0.16
CA TYR A 60 -7.26 15.42 -1.52
C TYR A 60 -8.72 15.12 -1.83
N LYS A 61 -9.53 14.79 -0.82
CA LYS A 61 -10.97 14.57 -0.96
C LYS A 61 -11.70 15.76 -1.60
N HIS A 62 -11.27 16.98 -1.26
CA HIS A 62 -11.81 18.22 -1.79
C HIS A 62 -11.68 18.36 -3.32
N GLU A 63 -10.70 17.69 -3.94
CA GLU A 63 -10.56 17.68 -5.41
C GLU A 63 -11.69 16.91 -6.11
N TYR A 64 -12.45 16.11 -5.34
CA TYR A 64 -13.49 15.22 -5.82
C TYR A 64 -14.88 15.56 -5.25
N GLU A 65 -15.03 16.66 -4.51
CA GLU A 65 -16.31 17.04 -3.88
C GLU A 65 -17.42 17.33 -4.90
N ASP A 66 -17.07 17.93 -6.04
CA ASP A 66 -18.00 18.25 -7.12
C ASP A 66 -18.11 17.15 -8.19
N TYR A 67 -17.29 16.08 -8.08
CA TYR A 67 -17.44 14.95 -8.98
C TYR A 67 -18.74 14.22 -8.63
N VAL A 68 -19.68 14.18 -9.58
CA VAL A 68 -20.78 13.22 -9.54
C VAL A 68 -20.16 11.85 -9.71
N TYR A 69 -19.76 11.24 -8.59
CA TYR A 69 -19.46 9.83 -8.55
C TYR A 69 -20.74 9.12 -8.98
N GLN A 70 -20.77 8.64 -10.21
CA GLN A 70 -21.59 7.49 -10.52
C GLN A 70 -21.02 6.35 -9.69
N HIS A 71 -21.39 6.30 -8.41
CA HIS A 71 -21.25 5.09 -7.65
C HIS A 71 -21.93 4.03 -8.51
N PRO A 72 -21.20 2.98 -8.95
CA PRO A 72 -21.84 1.90 -9.67
C PRO A 72 -23.02 1.49 -8.79
N GLN A 73 -24.24 1.60 -9.35
CA GLN A 73 -25.48 1.30 -8.63
C GLN A 73 -25.24 -0.01 -7.91
N PHE A 74 -25.13 0.06 -6.58
CA PHE A 74 -24.97 -1.14 -5.78
C PHE A 74 -26.19 -1.97 -6.14
N ARG A 75 -25.99 -3.12 -6.78
CA ARG A 75 -27.11 -4.01 -7.11
C ARG A 75 -27.59 -4.60 -5.80
N LEU A 76 -28.51 -3.87 -5.15
CA LEU A 76 -29.10 -4.22 -3.87
C LEU A 76 -29.83 -5.58 -3.94
N ASP A 77 -30.18 -6.02 -5.15
CA ASP A 77 -30.88 -7.28 -5.42
C ASP A 77 -29.95 -8.51 -5.58
N ILE A 78 -28.70 -8.42 -5.13
CA ILE A 78 -27.77 -9.57 -5.18
C ILE A 78 -27.52 -10.08 -3.76
N ASP A 79 -27.89 -11.33 -3.52
CA ASP A 79 -27.49 -12.07 -2.32
C ASP A 79 -25.97 -12.25 -2.31
N LEU A 80 -25.29 -11.40 -1.53
CA LEU A 80 -23.85 -11.50 -1.32
C LEU A 80 -23.53 -12.68 -0.40
N PRO A 81 -22.46 -13.46 -0.68
CA PRO A 81 -22.09 -14.57 0.18
C PRO A 81 -21.52 -14.07 1.51
N ASN A 82 -21.75 -14.83 2.58
CA ASN A 82 -21.17 -14.55 3.91
C ASN A 82 -19.63 -14.53 3.92
N SER A 83 -18.99 -15.15 2.92
CA SER A 83 -17.54 -15.14 2.75
C SER A 83 -17.18 -15.10 1.27
N PHE A 84 -16.16 -14.32 0.92
CA PHE A 84 -15.66 -14.21 -0.45
C PHE A 84 -14.13 -14.23 -0.48
N ASP A 85 -13.56 -14.97 -1.43
CA ASP A 85 -12.13 -15.02 -1.68
C ASP A 85 -11.90 -14.93 -3.18
N ALA A 86 -11.30 -13.83 -3.64
CA ALA A 86 -11.06 -13.57 -5.05
C ALA A 86 -10.19 -14.66 -5.71
N ARG A 87 -9.25 -15.25 -4.97
CA ARG A 87 -8.38 -16.33 -5.45
C ARG A 87 -9.17 -17.60 -5.78
N LYS A 88 -10.23 -17.86 -5.02
CA LYS A 88 -11.14 -19.00 -5.25
C LYS A 88 -12.15 -18.70 -6.35
N LYS A 89 -12.59 -17.44 -6.47
CA LYS A 89 -13.56 -17.01 -7.47
C LYS A 89 -12.97 -16.98 -8.89
N TRP A 90 -11.70 -16.56 -9.02
CA TRP A 90 -10.98 -16.47 -10.29
C TRP A 90 -9.66 -17.25 -10.22
N PRO A 91 -9.70 -18.58 -10.10
CA PRO A 91 -8.50 -19.40 -9.95
C PRO A 91 -7.57 -19.37 -11.16
N GLN A 92 -8.07 -18.99 -12.33
CA GLN A 92 -7.27 -18.76 -13.53
C GLN A 92 -6.37 -17.52 -13.43
N CYS A 93 -6.72 -16.56 -12.57
CA CYS A 93 -5.95 -15.34 -12.35
C CYS A 93 -4.96 -15.51 -11.22
N LYS A 94 -3.80 -16.10 -11.53
CA LYS A 94 -2.77 -16.48 -10.55
C LYS A 94 -2.21 -15.28 -9.76
N ALA A 95 -2.23 -14.08 -10.34
CA ALA A 95 -1.72 -12.86 -9.72
C ALA A 95 -2.49 -12.41 -8.46
N ILE A 96 -3.80 -12.72 -8.34
CA ILE A 96 -4.67 -12.28 -7.22
C ILE A 96 -4.14 -12.72 -5.84
N GLY A 97 -3.35 -13.80 -5.80
CA GLY A 97 -2.73 -14.31 -4.58
C GLY A 97 -1.25 -13.97 -4.41
N LYS A 98 -0.63 -13.29 -5.38
CA LYS A 98 0.81 -13.03 -5.38
C LYS A 98 1.13 -11.83 -4.50
N ALA A 99 1.99 -12.03 -3.50
CA ALA A 99 2.51 -10.93 -2.69
C ALA A 99 3.73 -10.32 -3.42
N ARG A 100 3.68 -9.01 -3.68
CA ARG A 100 4.78 -8.26 -4.30
C ARG A 100 5.58 -7.50 -3.23
N HIS A 101 6.85 -7.25 -3.50
CA HIS A 101 7.76 -6.64 -2.54
C HIS A 101 8.21 -5.23 -2.97
N GLN A 102 7.75 -4.19 -2.28
CA GLN A 102 8.04 -2.79 -2.64
C GLN A 102 9.50 -2.36 -2.38
N GLY A 103 10.25 -3.14 -1.58
CA GLY A 103 11.60 -2.77 -1.17
C GLY A 103 11.61 -1.72 -0.06
N LEU A 104 12.75 -1.05 0.12
CA LEU A 104 12.93 0.07 1.04
C LEU A 104 12.61 1.40 0.32
N CYS A 105 11.41 1.49 -0.21
CA CYS A 105 10.90 2.61 -0.99
C CYS A 105 9.44 2.84 -0.61
N ASP A 106 9.02 4.10 -0.46
CA ASP A 106 7.64 4.50 -0.17
C ASP A 106 6.71 4.30 -1.40
N SER A 107 6.83 3.19 -2.12
CA SER A 107 6.16 2.90 -3.39
C SER A 107 4.91 2.02 -3.24
N CYS A 108 4.44 1.77 -2.01
CA CYS A 108 3.26 0.94 -1.75
C CYS A 108 2.02 1.38 -2.56
N TRP A 109 1.87 2.69 -2.81
CA TRP A 109 0.79 3.25 -3.63
C TRP A 109 0.84 2.75 -5.09
N ALA A 110 2.04 2.67 -5.68
CA ALA A 110 2.24 2.17 -7.05
C ALA A 110 2.07 0.65 -7.12
N TYR A 111 2.64 -0.08 -6.15
CA TYR A 111 2.52 -1.53 -6.07
C TYR A 111 1.07 -1.99 -5.86
N ALA A 112 0.30 -1.30 -5.01
CA ALA A 112 -1.12 -1.61 -4.78
C ALA A 112 -1.95 -1.42 -6.06
N VAL A 113 -1.71 -0.33 -6.80
CA VAL A 113 -2.42 -0.02 -8.05
C VAL A 113 -2.03 -1.02 -9.14
N ALA A 114 -0.74 -1.29 -9.33
CA ALA A 114 -0.27 -2.28 -10.31
C ALA A 114 -0.88 -3.66 -10.06
N SER A 115 -0.87 -4.13 -8.81
CA SER A 115 -1.41 -5.44 -8.43
C SER A 115 -2.91 -5.52 -8.68
N ALA A 116 -3.68 -4.53 -8.21
CA ALA A 116 -5.12 -4.49 -8.43
C ALA A 116 -5.49 -4.35 -9.93
N PHE A 117 -4.68 -3.64 -10.72
CA PHE A 117 -4.90 -3.50 -12.15
C PHE A 117 -4.61 -4.82 -12.89
N THR A 118 -3.54 -5.53 -12.54
CA THR A 118 -3.27 -6.89 -13.04
C THR A 118 -4.44 -7.83 -12.79
N ASP A 119 -4.94 -7.86 -11.55
CA ASP A 119 -6.05 -8.72 -11.17
C ASP A 119 -7.31 -8.40 -11.98
N ARG A 120 -7.68 -7.12 -12.07
CA ARG A 120 -8.84 -6.65 -12.81
C ARG A 120 -8.72 -6.94 -14.31
N PHE A 121 -7.53 -6.77 -14.88
CA PHE A 121 -7.29 -7.04 -16.29
C PHE A 121 -7.45 -8.53 -16.59
N CYS A 122 -6.91 -9.41 -15.76
CA CYS A 122 -7.12 -10.85 -15.89
C CYS A 122 -8.61 -11.23 -15.77
N ILE A 123 -9.32 -10.68 -14.77
CA ILE A 123 -10.76 -10.95 -14.57
C ILE A 123 -11.57 -10.48 -15.79
N ALA A 124 -11.32 -9.25 -16.27
CA ALA A 124 -12.04 -8.66 -17.40
C ALA A 124 -11.77 -9.40 -18.72
N THR A 125 -10.58 -9.97 -18.87
CA THR A 125 -10.18 -10.75 -20.05
C THR A 125 -10.45 -12.26 -19.89
N ASN A 126 -11.17 -12.65 -18.83
CA ASN A 126 -11.48 -14.03 -18.49
C ASN A 126 -10.25 -14.96 -18.46
N GLY A 127 -9.11 -14.44 -17.97
CA GLY A 127 -7.86 -15.19 -17.84
C GLY A 127 -7.05 -15.35 -19.12
N THR A 128 -7.40 -14.66 -20.20
CA THR A 128 -6.61 -14.70 -21.45
C THR A 128 -5.32 -13.88 -21.38
N SER A 129 -5.20 -12.98 -20.40
CA SER A 129 -3.95 -12.29 -20.06
C SER A 129 -3.28 -12.93 -18.84
N ASP A 130 -1.99 -13.23 -19.00
CA ASP A 130 -1.12 -13.86 -17.99
C ASP A 130 0.18 -13.06 -17.83
N PHE A 131 0.06 -11.75 -17.61
CA PHE A 131 1.20 -10.89 -17.30
C PHE A 131 0.87 -9.95 -16.14
N GLU A 132 1.91 -9.40 -15.51
CA GLU A 132 1.79 -8.45 -14.41
C GLU A 132 2.11 -7.04 -14.92
N PHE A 133 1.37 -6.04 -14.45
CA PHE A 133 1.66 -4.65 -14.75
C PHE A 133 2.79 -4.15 -13.88
N SER A 134 3.63 -3.32 -14.49
CA SER A 134 4.83 -2.78 -13.86
C SER A 134 4.47 -1.75 -12.80
N ALA A 135 4.75 -2.08 -11.54
CA ALA A 135 4.72 -1.08 -10.47
C ALA A 135 5.80 -0.01 -10.67
N GLU A 136 6.92 -0.38 -11.31
CA GLU A 136 8.02 0.53 -11.64
C GLU A 136 7.60 1.59 -12.67
N ASP A 137 6.78 1.21 -13.66
CA ASP A 137 6.24 2.15 -14.66
C ASP A 137 5.33 3.20 -13.99
N ILE A 138 4.43 2.76 -13.11
CA ILE A 138 3.59 3.70 -12.34
C ILE A 138 4.46 4.61 -11.47
N LEU A 139 5.46 4.05 -10.77
CA LEU A 139 6.34 4.79 -9.86
C LEU A 139 7.17 5.85 -10.59
N THR A 140 7.70 5.53 -11.78
CA THR A 140 8.69 6.36 -12.48
C THR A 140 8.10 7.21 -13.61
N CYS A 141 7.02 6.75 -14.25
CA CYS A 141 6.43 7.39 -15.43
C CYS A 141 5.13 8.13 -15.16
N CYS A 142 4.45 7.91 -14.03
CA CYS A 142 3.25 8.70 -13.71
C CYS A 142 3.58 10.19 -13.66
N GLY A 143 4.70 10.54 -13.03
CA GLY A 143 5.18 11.91 -12.95
C GLY A 143 4.68 12.66 -11.70
N PRO A 144 4.90 13.99 -11.65
CA PRO A 144 4.83 14.78 -10.43
C PRO A 144 3.45 14.85 -9.75
N GLN A 145 2.38 14.49 -10.44
CA GLN A 145 1.03 14.44 -9.89
C GLN A 145 0.80 13.22 -8.99
N CYS A 146 1.53 12.12 -9.23
CA CYS A 146 1.46 10.95 -8.35
C CYS A 146 2.29 11.12 -7.08
N LEU A 147 3.37 11.89 -7.11
CA LEU A 147 4.34 11.92 -6.01
C LEU A 147 3.90 12.85 -4.87
N ARG A 148 4.12 12.41 -3.63
CA ARG A 148 4.01 13.26 -2.42
C ARG A 148 5.12 14.29 -2.40
N ASP A 149 6.36 13.84 -2.55
CA ASP A 149 7.52 14.70 -2.79
C ASP A 149 7.94 14.60 -4.26
N LYS A 150 7.80 15.70 -5.00
CA LYS A 150 8.13 15.77 -6.42
C LYS A 150 9.61 15.57 -6.72
N LYS A 151 10.48 15.64 -5.71
CA LYS A 151 11.93 15.47 -5.83
C LYS A 151 12.40 14.07 -5.44
N GLU A 152 11.54 13.26 -4.83
CA GLU A 152 11.89 11.93 -4.34
C GLU A 152 10.86 10.90 -4.80
N MET A 153 11.22 10.07 -5.79
CA MET A 153 10.35 9.02 -6.34
C MET A 153 9.88 8.04 -5.25
N CYS A 154 10.78 7.69 -4.33
CA CYS A 154 10.50 6.87 -3.14
C CYS A 154 10.09 7.70 -1.92
N GLY A 155 9.51 8.89 -2.15
CA GLY A 155 9.03 9.80 -1.12
C GLY A 155 7.53 9.71 -0.86
N GLY A 156 6.83 8.71 -1.41
CA GLY A 156 5.40 8.48 -1.25
C GLY A 156 4.56 9.01 -2.41
N GLY A 157 3.27 8.65 -2.44
CA GLY A 157 2.41 9.01 -3.56
C GLY A 157 0.92 8.72 -3.40
N ARG A 158 0.19 9.18 -4.42
CA ARG A 158 -1.27 9.28 -4.52
C ARG A 158 -1.83 8.13 -5.36
N VAL A 159 -2.73 7.36 -4.76
CA VAL A 159 -3.34 6.17 -5.40
C VAL A 159 -4.33 6.58 -6.49
N ASP A 160 -5.10 7.65 -6.27
CA ASP A 160 -6.05 8.20 -7.24
C ASP A 160 -5.36 8.65 -8.53
N LYS A 161 -4.25 9.38 -8.44
CA LYS A 161 -3.50 9.84 -9.61
C LYS A 161 -2.80 8.71 -10.35
N ALA A 162 -2.44 7.63 -9.66
CA ALA A 162 -1.89 6.43 -10.28
C ALA A 162 -2.95 5.70 -11.12
N TRP A 163 -4.19 5.64 -10.66
CA TRP A 163 -5.31 5.15 -11.48
C TRP A 163 -5.57 6.07 -12.67
N ASP A 164 -5.58 7.40 -12.47
CA ASP A 164 -5.73 8.37 -13.57
C ASP A 164 -4.65 8.18 -14.64
N PHE A 165 -3.40 7.94 -14.23
CA PHE A 165 -2.29 7.63 -15.12
C PHE A 165 -2.57 6.39 -15.99
N LEU A 166 -2.99 5.28 -15.37
CA LEU A 166 -3.32 4.06 -16.12
C LEU A 166 -4.46 4.26 -17.11
N VAL A 167 -5.47 5.07 -16.77
CA VAL A 167 -6.57 5.41 -17.69
C VAL A 167 -6.08 6.26 -18.87
N GLN A 168 -5.22 7.24 -18.62
CA GLN A 168 -4.79 8.22 -19.62
C GLN A 168 -3.64 7.73 -20.51
N ARG A 169 -2.72 6.94 -19.95
CA ARG A 169 -1.44 6.56 -20.57
C ARG A 169 -1.30 5.04 -20.76
N GLY A 170 -2.10 4.25 -20.06
CA GLY A 170 -1.89 2.80 -19.95
C GLY A 170 -0.75 2.47 -18.98
N GLY A 171 -0.39 1.19 -18.94
CA GLY A 171 0.79 0.70 -18.22
C GLY A 171 1.43 -0.45 -18.97
N VAL A 172 2.73 -0.67 -18.76
CA VAL A 172 3.49 -1.78 -19.39
C VAL A 172 3.57 -3.02 -18.50
N SER A 173 3.99 -4.15 -19.06
CA SER A 173 4.31 -5.37 -18.29
C SER A 173 5.54 -5.15 -17.40
N GLY A 174 5.57 -5.79 -16.22
CA GLY A 174 6.69 -5.77 -15.30
C GLY A 174 6.42 -6.53 -14.01
N GLY A 175 7.20 -7.60 -13.79
CA GLY A 175 7.10 -8.45 -12.61
C GLY A 175 7.96 -8.00 -11.44
N ASP A 176 8.40 -8.94 -10.62
CA ASP A 176 9.24 -8.66 -9.45
C ASP A 176 10.71 -8.38 -9.83
N TYR A 177 11.48 -7.81 -8.89
CA TYR A 177 12.90 -7.52 -9.10
C TYR A 177 13.68 -8.79 -9.48
N LYS A 178 14.42 -8.71 -10.61
CA LYS A 178 15.15 -9.84 -11.21
C LYS A 178 14.27 -11.05 -11.60
N SER A 179 13.00 -10.81 -11.87
CA SER A 179 12.14 -11.80 -12.51
C SER A 179 12.32 -11.79 -14.04
N GLU A 180 12.00 -12.90 -14.69
CA GLU A 180 11.92 -13.02 -16.16
C GLU A 180 10.48 -12.77 -16.67
N GLU A 181 9.63 -12.15 -15.84
CA GLU A 181 8.19 -11.98 -16.09
C GLU A 181 7.85 -10.84 -17.08
N VAL A 182 8.87 -10.24 -17.70
CA VAL A 182 8.71 -9.23 -18.75
C VAL A 182 8.37 -9.93 -20.06
N LYS A 183 7.07 -10.03 -20.37
CA LYS A 183 6.54 -10.45 -21.67
C LYS A 183 6.39 -9.25 -22.60
#